data_AF-A0A3P8U2L8-F1
#
_entry.id   AF-A0A3P8U2L8-F1
#
_cell.length_a   1.000
_cell.length_b   1.000
_cell.length_c   1.000
_cell.angle_alpha   90.00
_cell.angle_beta   90.00
_cell.angle_gamma   90.00
#
_symmetry.space_group_name_H-M   'P 1'
#
loop_
_entity.id
_entity.type
_entity.pdbx_description
1 polymer ?
#
loop_
_entity_poly.entity_id
_entity_poly.type
_entity_poly.pdbx_seq_one_letter_code
_entity_poly.pdbx_strand_id
1 'polypeptide(L)'
;PALSVRGSGPWPTSPRRHLAAVLWLVPGTLGGAARLYTEEDPLVILSSGSLRTTVSNSSSAWLVQFFSSWCGHCIQYSGTWKALAGDVQEWQEAISVGVLDCAQEENFDVCKEFSIKFYPTFKIDGNGQLEAVGWRKVSSSSIPQMEIRPVGGRTTTDLKHPALGSGTLGERTQGETE
;
A
#
# COMPACT_ATOMS: atom_id res chain seq x y z
N PRO A 1 22.48 -9.12 -68.68
CA PRO A 1 23.78 -9.82 -68.93
C PRO A 1 24.96 -8.86 -68.65
N ALA A 2 25.48 -8.79 -67.43
CA ALA A 2 26.36 -9.76 -66.77
C ALA A 2 27.85 -9.32 -66.83
N LEU A 3 28.36 -8.93 -65.64
CA LEU A 3 29.67 -9.22 -65.02
C LEU A 3 30.97 -8.79 -65.75
N SER A 4 31.73 -7.83 -65.22
CA SER A 4 32.69 -7.89 -64.07
C SER A 4 34.03 -8.55 -64.40
N VAL A 5 35.11 -7.76 -64.45
CA VAL A 5 36.47 -8.21 -64.08
C VAL A 5 37.16 -7.11 -63.28
N ARG A 6 37.77 -7.55 -62.17
CA ARG A 6 38.39 -6.80 -61.06
C ARG A 6 39.64 -6.05 -61.49
N GLY A 7 39.75 -4.79 -61.04
CA GLY A 7 41.03 -4.09 -60.91
C GLY A 7 41.52 -4.16 -59.47
N SER A 8 42.68 -4.76 -59.25
CA SER A 8 43.43 -4.81 -58.01
C SER A 8 44.06 -3.45 -57.69
N GLY A 9 43.59 -2.79 -56.63
CA GLY A 9 44.19 -1.60 -56.05
C GLY A 9 44.87 -1.90 -54.71
N PRO A 10 45.96 -1.18 -54.35
CA PRO A 10 46.80 -1.48 -53.18
C PRO A 10 46.16 -1.02 -51.85
N TRP A 11 46.58 -1.69 -50.78
CA TRP A 11 46.13 -1.49 -49.39
C TRP A 11 46.44 -0.07 -48.88
N PRO A 12 45.45 0.68 -48.34
CA PRO A 12 45.73 1.86 -47.54
C PRO A 12 46.06 1.46 -46.09
N THR A 13 47.26 1.83 -45.67
CA THR A 13 47.77 1.75 -44.30
C THR A 13 46.93 2.61 -43.35
N SER A 14 46.57 2.02 -42.21
CA SER A 14 45.99 2.67 -41.04
C SER A 14 46.80 3.88 -40.57
N PRO A 15 46.16 5.03 -40.32
CA PRO A 15 46.64 6.01 -39.38
C PRO A 15 45.83 5.91 -38.08
N ARG A 16 46.45 5.30 -37.06
CA ARG A 16 46.10 5.53 -35.64
C ARG A 16 46.03 7.04 -35.40
N ARG A 17 44.83 7.57 -35.18
CA ARG A 17 44.65 8.93 -34.63
C ARG A 17 43.62 8.86 -33.52
N HIS A 18 44.18 8.84 -32.31
CA HIS A 18 43.62 9.03 -30.98
C HIS A 18 42.14 9.46 -30.95
N LEU A 19 41.27 8.55 -30.53
CA LEU A 19 39.98 8.90 -29.95
C LEU A 19 40.26 9.59 -28.61
N ALA A 20 40.23 10.91 -28.59
CA ALA A 20 40.13 11.66 -27.34
C ALA A 20 38.77 11.31 -26.73
N ALA A 21 38.78 10.38 -25.77
CA ALA A 21 37.61 10.08 -24.96
C ALA A 21 37.29 11.33 -24.12
N VAL A 22 36.34 12.13 -24.58
CA VAL A 22 35.69 13.14 -23.74
C VAL A 22 34.86 12.37 -22.74
N LEU A 23 35.48 12.04 -21.60
CA LEU A 23 34.81 11.51 -20.43
C LEU A 23 33.93 12.65 -19.90
N TRP A 24 32.69 12.73 -20.39
CA TRP A 24 31.67 13.55 -19.75
C TRP A 24 31.56 13.06 -18.31
N LEU A 25 32.03 13.88 -17.37
CA LEU A 25 31.66 13.79 -15.98
C LEU A 25 30.16 14.01 -15.90
N VAL A 26 29.38 12.96 -16.18
CA VAL A 26 27.98 12.91 -15.76
C VAL A 26 28.06 12.84 -14.24
N PRO A 27 27.64 13.88 -13.50
CA PRO A 27 27.55 13.78 -12.06
C PRO A 27 26.65 12.59 -11.79
N GLY A 28 27.19 11.55 -11.16
CA GLY A 28 26.42 10.38 -10.81
C GLY A 28 25.19 10.84 -10.05
N THR A 29 24.02 10.71 -10.66
CA THR A 29 22.76 10.88 -9.95
C THR A 29 22.80 9.84 -8.84
N LEU A 30 23.00 10.28 -7.60
CA LEU A 30 22.82 9.41 -6.44
C LEU A 30 21.48 8.72 -6.63
N GLY A 31 21.51 7.40 -6.74
CA GLY A 31 20.32 6.57 -6.78
C GLY A 31 19.60 6.71 -5.45
N GLY A 32 18.77 7.74 -5.32
CA GLY A 32 17.77 7.81 -4.28
C GLY A 32 16.80 6.66 -4.51
N ALA A 33 16.64 5.78 -3.52
CA ALA A 33 15.62 4.76 -3.56
C ALA A 33 14.26 5.46 -3.80
N ALA A 34 13.61 5.13 -4.90
CA ALA A 34 12.30 5.67 -5.20
C ALA A 34 11.34 5.29 -4.06
N ARG A 35 10.69 6.29 -3.44
CA ARG A 35 9.67 6.03 -2.42
C ARG A 35 8.42 5.51 -3.12
N LEU A 36 7.89 4.36 -2.67
CA LEU A 36 6.67 3.78 -3.25
C LEU A 36 5.43 4.63 -2.95
N TYR A 37 5.44 5.29 -1.79
CA TYR A 37 4.39 6.18 -1.32
C TYR A 37 4.98 7.54 -0.95
N THR A 38 4.20 8.59 -1.19
CA THR A 38 4.58 9.98 -0.89
C THR A 38 3.41 10.70 -0.21
N GLU A 39 3.69 11.89 0.33
CA GLU A 39 2.69 12.68 1.06
C GLU A 39 1.57 13.23 0.16
N GLU A 40 1.74 13.15 -1.17
CA GLU A 40 0.72 13.52 -2.15
C GLU A 40 -0.30 12.40 -2.41
N ASP A 41 -0.02 11.17 -1.98
CA ASP A 41 -0.96 10.06 -2.11
C ASP A 41 -2.12 10.22 -1.09
N PRO A 42 -3.35 9.77 -1.40
CA PRO A 42 -4.52 9.92 -0.52
C PRO A 42 -4.51 8.93 0.66
N LEU A 43 -3.37 8.76 1.33
CA LEU A 43 -3.15 7.82 2.44
C LEU A 43 -2.17 8.39 3.46
N VAL A 44 -2.12 7.78 4.65
CA VAL A 44 -1.25 8.24 5.74
C VAL A 44 0.05 7.43 5.79
N ILE A 45 1.19 8.12 5.73
CA ILE A 45 2.50 7.50 5.95
C ILE A 45 2.76 7.39 7.45
N LEU A 46 2.83 6.16 7.94
CA LEU A 46 3.01 5.83 9.34
C LEU A 46 4.48 5.51 9.64
N SER A 47 4.89 5.80 10.87
CA SER A 47 6.20 5.45 11.42
C SER A 47 6.04 4.69 12.73
N SER A 48 7.13 4.16 13.26
CA SER A 48 7.14 3.48 14.57
C SER A 48 6.58 4.33 15.71
N GLY A 49 6.77 5.65 15.66
CA GLY A 49 6.23 6.58 16.66
C GLY A 49 4.75 6.93 16.50
N SER A 50 4.21 6.90 15.28
CA SER A 50 2.82 7.31 15.01
C SER A 50 1.84 6.15 14.91
N LEU A 51 2.27 4.94 14.50
CA LEU A 51 1.37 3.82 14.22
C LEU A 51 0.38 3.55 15.36
N ARG A 52 0.88 3.40 16.59
CA ARG A 52 0.05 3.03 17.75
C ARG A 52 -0.92 4.14 18.14
N THR A 53 -0.40 5.35 18.23
CA THR A 53 -1.17 6.51 18.68
C THR A 53 -2.23 6.88 17.65
N THR A 54 -1.90 6.80 16.36
CA THR A 54 -2.83 7.09 15.27
C THR A 54 -3.93 6.03 15.17
N VAL A 55 -3.60 4.74 15.26
CA VAL A 55 -4.62 3.68 15.17
C VAL A 55 -5.50 3.63 16.42
N SER A 56 -4.91 3.62 17.63
CA SER A 56 -5.68 3.42 18.86
C SER A 56 -6.52 4.62 19.30
N ASN A 57 -6.16 5.84 18.89
CA ASN A 57 -6.93 7.05 19.24
C ASN A 57 -7.92 7.49 18.15
N SER A 58 -8.06 6.70 17.09
CA SER A 58 -8.95 7.00 15.97
C SER A 58 -10.36 6.50 16.22
N SER A 59 -11.36 7.29 15.84
CA SER A 59 -12.76 6.84 15.74
C SER A 59 -13.03 6.04 14.47
N SER A 60 -12.16 6.18 13.46
CA SER A 60 -12.23 5.51 12.16
C SER A 60 -11.47 4.19 12.19
N ALA A 61 -11.96 3.19 11.47
CA ALA A 61 -11.27 1.92 11.28
C ALA A 61 -10.01 2.12 10.42
N TRP A 62 -8.89 1.52 10.82
CA TRP A 62 -7.64 1.64 10.07
C TRP A 62 -7.36 0.41 9.22
N LEU A 63 -7.03 0.63 7.94
CA LEU A 63 -6.39 -0.35 7.08
C LEU A 63 -4.92 0.04 6.88
N VAL A 64 -4.01 -0.78 7.39
CA VAL A 64 -2.56 -0.51 7.33
C VAL A 64 -1.88 -1.55 6.47
N GLN A 65 -1.15 -1.10 5.45
CA GLN A 65 -0.22 -1.92 4.70
C GLN A 65 1.18 -1.82 5.27
N PHE A 66 1.70 -2.94 5.75
CA PHE A 66 3.11 -3.13 6.09
C PHE A 66 3.85 -3.62 4.85
N PHE A 67 4.81 -2.84 4.37
CA PHE A 67 5.53 -3.12 3.14
C PHE A 67 7.04 -2.95 3.32
N SER A 68 7.79 -3.26 2.26
CA SER A 68 9.20 -2.96 2.15
C SER A 68 9.47 -2.30 0.79
N SER A 69 10.17 -1.17 0.80
CA SER A 69 10.45 -0.38 -0.41
C SER A 69 11.27 -1.10 -1.49
N TRP A 70 11.98 -2.18 -1.15
CA TRP A 70 12.76 -3.00 -2.10
C TRP A 70 12.07 -4.32 -2.48
N CYS A 71 10.86 -4.58 -1.97
CA CYS A 71 10.12 -5.81 -2.27
C CYS A 71 9.38 -5.71 -3.61
N GLY A 72 9.65 -6.64 -4.53
CA GLY A 72 9.00 -6.69 -5.85
C GLY A 72 7.47 -6.75 -5.81
N HIS A 73 6.89 -7.52 -4.90
CA HIS A 73 5.43 -7.59 -4.75
C HIS A 73 4.84 -6.28 -4.21
N CYS A 74 5.55 -5.58 -3.30
CA CYS A 74 5.12 -4.27 -2.81
C CYS A 74 5.15 -3.23 -3.92
N ILE A 75 6.20 -3.23 -4.74
CA ILE A 75 6.34 -2.32 -5.87
C ILE A 75 5.15 -2.51 -6.82
N GLN A 76 4.85 -3.75 -7.22
CA GLN A 76 3.73 -4.05 -8.14
C GLN A 76 2.37 -3.70 -7.53
N TYR A 77 2.20 -3.91 -6.23
CA TYR A 77 0.91 -3.68 -5.55
C TYR A 77 0.66 -2.21 -5.19
N SER A 78 1.70 -1.38 -5.14
CA SER A 78 1.60 0.02 -4.68
C SER A 78 0.52 0.82 -5.40
N GLY A 79 0.36 0.65 -6.72
CA GLY A 79 -0.69 1.31 -7.50
C GLY A 79 -2.11 0.92 -7.07
N THR A 80 -2.33 -0.37 -6.78
CA THR A 80 -3.62 -0.87 -6.29
C THR A 80 -3.95 -0.28 -4.92
N TRP A 81 -2.95 -0.15 -4.04
CA TRP A 81 -3.17 0.43 -2.72
C TRP A 81 -3.49 1.92 -2.77
N LYS A 82 -2.81 2.67 -3.66
CA LYS A 82 -3.13 4.09 -3.92
C LYS A 82 -4.54 4.26 -4.49
N ALA A 83 -4.94 3.40 -5.43
CA ALA A 83 -6.29 3.41 -5.99
C ALA A 83 -7.35 3.14 -4.91
N LEU A 84 -7.15 2.12 -4.07
CA LEU A 84 -8.04 1.84 -2.93
C LEU A 84 -8.17 3.07 -2.01
N ALA A 85 -7.04 3.69 -1.67
CA ALA A 85 -7.03 4.87 -0.81
C ALA A 85 -7.80 6.05 -1.44
N GLY A 86 -7.70 6.23 -2.76
CA GLY A 86 -8.51 7.19 -3.51
C GLY A 86 -10.00 6.84 -3.49
N ASP A 87 -10.36 5.58 -3.70
CA ASP A 87 -11.75 5.13 -3.76
C ASP A 87 -12.50 5.31 -2.42
N VAL A 88 -11.78 5.23 -1.28
CA VAL A 88 -12.36 5.38 0.07
C VAL A 88 -12.12 6.75 0.69
N GLN A 89 -11.56 7.71 -0.06
CA GLN A 89 -11.19 9.03 0.47
C GLN A 89 -12.38 9.78 1.06
N GLU A 90 -13.56 9.68 0.44
CA GLU A 90 -14.79 10.31 0.94
C GLU A 90 -15.30 9.67 2.24
N TRP A 91 -14.80 8.50 2.61
CA TRP A 91 -15.20 7.74 3.79
C TRP A 91 -14.17 7.82 4.93
N GLN A 92 -13.26 8.80 4.88
CA GLN A 92 -12.18 8.97 5.87
C GLN A 92 -12.67 9.02 7.33
N GLU A 93 -13.89 9.48 7.59
CA GLU A 93 -14.48 9.46 8.93
C GLU A 93 -14.76 8.04 9.44
N ALA A 94 -15.02 7.11 8.53
CA ALA A 94 -15.27 5.71 8.84
C ALA A 94 -14.03 4.83 8.66
N ILE A 95 -13.22 5.10 7.63
CA ILE A 95 -12.10 4.26 7.20
C ILE A 95 -10.88 5.12 6.84
N SER A 96 -9.76 4.88 7.53
CA SER A 96 -8.47 5.48 7.24
C SER A 96 -7.52 4.45 6.62
N VAL A 97 -6.79 4.85 5.58
CA VAL A 97 -5.82 3.99 4.89
C VAL A 97 -4.41 4.50 5.19
N GLY A 98 -3.52 3.59 5.60
CA GLY A 98 -2.14 3.90 5.94
C GLY A 98 -1.13 2.90 5.40
N VAL A 99 0.14 3.33 5.38
CA VAL A 99 1.29 2.52 4.96
C VAL A 99 2.42 2.66 5.98
N LEU A 100 3.18 1.58 6.18
CA LEU A 100 4.38 1.60 7.01
C LEU A 100 5.52 0.83 6.34
N ASP A 101 6.64 1.52 6.09
CA ASP A 101 7.81 0.94 5.42
C ASP A 101 8.71 0.23 6.43
N CYS A 102 8.60 -1.09 6.48
CA CYS A 102 9.44 -1.97 7.29
C CYS A 102 10.86 -2.15 6.72
N ALA A 103 11.22 -1.50 5.60
CA ALA A 103 12.60 -1.44 5.14
C ALA A 103 13.42 -0.36 5.84
N GLN A 104 12.76 0.61 6.48
CA GLN A 104 13.42 1.64 7.27
C GLN A 104 13.81 1.07 8.64
N GLU A 105 15.03 1.37 9.09
CA GLU A 105 15.59 0.82 10.32
C GLU A 105 14.76 1.20 11.55
N GLU A 106 14.27 2.44 11.60
CA GLU A 106 13.40 2.95 12.66
C GLU A 106 12.06 2.20 12.80
N ASN A 107 11.66 1.46 11.76
CA ASN A 107 10.41 0.72 11.72
C ASN A 107 10.59 -0.80 11.97
N PHE A 108 11.82 -1.30 12.06
CA PHE A 108 12.07 -2.74 12.19
C PHE A 108 11.43 -3.35 13.44
N ASP A 109 11.58 -2.69 14.59
CA ASP A 109 11.06 -3.20 15.85
C ASP A 109 9.53 -3.23 15.87
N VAL A 110 8.88 -2.17 15.35
CA VAL A 110 7.42 -2.14 15.27
C VAL A 110 6.91 -3.22 14.30
N CYS A 111 7.53 -3.41 13.14
CA CYS A 111 7.13 -4.47 12.21
C CYS A 111 7.30 -5.87 12.82
N LYS A 112 8.34 -6.08 13.61
CA LYS A 112 8.55 -7.33 14.35
C LYS A 112 7.47 -7.53 15.42
N GLU A 113 7.13 -6.49 16.16
CA GLU A 113 6.12 -6.52 17.22
C GLU A 113 4.72 -6.83 16.66
N PHE A 114 4.37 -6.22 15.54
CA PHE A 114 3.13 -6.54 14.80
C PHE A 114 3.21 -7.89 14.06
N SER A 115 4.26 -8.67 14.26
CA SER A 115 4.46 -10.02 13.71
C SER A 115 4.39 -10.05 12.18
N ILE A 116 4.94 -9.02 11.52
CA ILE A 116 5.03 -8.98 10.06
C ILE A 116 6.12 -9.95 9.60
N LYS A 117 5.73 -10.98 8.84
CA LYS A 117 6.63 -12.05 8.38
C LYS A 117 6.89 -12.04 6.87
N PHE A 118 6.01 -11.42 6.10
CA PHE A 118 6.10 -11.32 4.65
C PHE A 118 5.53 -9.98 4.18
N TYR A 119 5.86 -9.59 2.97
CA TYR A 119 5.42 -8.32 2.39
C TYR A 119 4.73 -8.53 1.03
N PRO A 120 3.71 -7.72 0.71
CA PRO A 120 2.99 -6.85 1.65
C PRO A 120 2.13 -7.66 2.64
N THR A 121 2.01 -7.17 3.88
CA THR A 121 1.04 -7.67 4.88
C THR A 121 0.06 -6.54 5.19
N PHE A 122 -1.21 -6.89 5.35
CA PHE A 122 -2.27 -5.93 5.61
C PHE A 122 -2.88 -6.24 6.97
N LYS A 123 -3.22 -5.19 7.70
CA LYS A 123 -3.92 -5.31 8.96
C LYS A 123 -5.08 -4.33 9.03
N ILE A 124 -6.14 -4.75 9.72
CA ILE A 124 -7.30 -3.91 10.02
C ILE A 124 -7.41 -3.71 11.52
N ASP A 125 -7.84 -2.55 11.96
CA ASP A 125 -8.20 -2.34 13.36
C ASP A 125 -9.51 -3.08 13.71
N GLY A 126 -9.39 -4.09 14.58
CA GLY A 126 -10.50 -4.79 15.23
C GLY A 126 -10.49 -4.53 16.73
N ASN A 127 -11.30 -3.57 17.20
CA ASN A 127 -11.44 -3.19 18.61
C ASN A 127 -10.22 -2.47 19.24
N GLY A 128 -9.54 -1.61 18.48
CA GLY A 128 -8.36 -0.86 18.93
C GLY A 128 -7.04 -1.62 18.77
N GLN A 129 -7.05 -2.75 18.06
CA GLN A 129 -5.88 -3.58 17.77
C GLN A 129 -5.84 -4.01 16.30
N LEU A 130 -4.65 -3.89 15.68
CA LEU A 130 -4.44 -4.32 14.29
C LEU A 130 -4.37 -5.85 14.18
N GLU A 131 -5.40 -6.42 13.57
CA GLU A 131 -5.51 -7.84 13.24
C GLU A 131 -5.05 -8.09 11.80
N ALA A 132 -4.38 -9.23 11.57
CA ALA A 132 -4.00 -9.63 10.22
C ALA A 132 -5.24 -9.94 9.38
N VAL A 133 -5.18 -9.57 8.10
CA VAL A 133 -6.23 -9.93 7.14
C VAL A 133 -5.73 -11.04 6.22
N GLY A 134 -6.59 -12.03 6.00
CA GLY A 134 -6.26 -13.23 5.26
C GLY A 134 -6.52 -13.05 3.78
N TRP A 135 -5.67 -13.66 2.94
CA TRP A 135 -5.87 -13.71 1.50
C TRP A 135 -6.70 -14.93 1.10
N ARG A 136 -7.81 -14.70 0.39
CA ARG A 136 -8.51 -15.77 -0.32
C ARG A 136 -8.57 -15.42 -1.80
N LYS A 137 -8.18 -16.39 -2.65
CA LYS A 137 -8.43 -16.31 -4.09
C LYS A 137 -9.94 -16.33 -4.32
N VAL A 138 -10.51 -15.22 -4.79
CA VAL A 138 -11.90 -15.18 -5.22
C VAL A 138 -11.97 -15.95 -6.54
N SER A 139 -12.62 -17.12 -6.53
CA SER A 139 -12.56 -18.09 -7.63
C SER A 139 -13.38 -17.69 -8.88
N SER A 140 -14.00 -16.51 -8.90
CA SER A 140 -15.05 -16.15 -9.87
C SER A 140 -14.79 -14.89 -10.68
N SER A 141 -13.63 -14.24 -10.54
CA SER A 141 -13.30 -13.01 -11.27
C SER A 141 -11.99 -13.19 -12.06
N SER A 142 -12.03 -12.83 -13.34
CA SER A 142 -10.87 -12.74 -14.25
C SER A 142 -9.91 -11.60 -13.88
N ILE A 143 -10.32 -10.75 -12.94
CA ILE A 143 -9.51 -9.75 -12.25
C ILE A 143 -9.04 -10.39 -10.94
N PRO A 144 -7.76 -10.29 -10.52
CA PRO A 144 -7.33 -10.71 -9.19
C PRO A 144 -7.98 -9.81 -8.13
N GLN A 145 -9.24 -10.09 -7.81
CA GLN A 145 -9.99 -9.40 -6.77
C GLN A 145 -9.51 -9.95 -5.43
N MET A 146 -8.91 -9.06 -4.67
CA MET A 146 -8.27 -9.33 -3.40
C MET A 146 -9.24 -8.92 -2.30
N GLU A 147 -9.94 -9.89 -1.70
CA GLU A 147 -10.91 -9.59 -0.63
C GLU A 147 -10.21 -9.65 0.73
N ILE A 148 -10.32 -8.55 1.48
CA ILE A 148 -9.82 -8.41 2.85
C ILE A 148 -10.86 -9.03 3.80
N ARG A 149 -10.51 -10.10 4.52
CA ARG A 149 -11.34 -10.64 5.61
C ARG A 149 -10.56 -10.72 6.93
N PRO A 150 -11.20 -10.40 8.08
CA PRO A 150 -10.60 -10.58 9.39
C PRO A 150 -10.16 -12.03 9.60
N VAL A 151 -8.94 -12.24 10.09
CA VAL A 151 -8.46 -13.56 10.50
C VAL A 151 -8.96 -13.84 11.91
N GLY A 152 -10.21 -14.30 11.99
CA GLY A 152 -10.89 -14.57 13.26
C GLY A 152 -12.38 -14.37 13.08
N GLY A 153 -13.12 -15.45 12.89
CA GLY A 153 -14.53 -15.40 12.55
C GLY A 153 -15.38 -14.73 13.64
N ARG A 154 -15.83 -13.50 13.37
CA ARG A 154 -17.21 -13.09 13.66
C ARG A 154 -17.83 -12.67 12.34
N THR A 155 -18.81 -13.45 11.90
CA THR A 155 -19.68 -13.07 10.79
C THR A 155 -20.38 -11.76 11.13
N THR A 156 -20.71 -10.99 10.10
CA THR A 156 -21.38 -9.67 10.14
C THR A 156 -22.76 -9.66 10.81
N THR A 157 -23.14 -10.76 11.48
CA THR A 157 -24.38 -10.93 12.24
C THR A 157 -24.32 -10.34 13.66
N ASP A 158 -23.12 -10.01 14.18
CA ASP A 158 -22.98 -9.45 15.53
C ASP A 158 -22.88 -7.91 15.59
N LEU A 159 -22.93 -7.22 14.45
CA LEU A 159 -23.20 -5.77 14.43
C LEU A 159 -24.70 -5.54 14.53
N LYS A 160 -25.29 -5.86 15.68
CA LYS A 160 -26.57 -5.25 16.06
C LYS A 160 -26.27 -3.78 16.32
N HIS A 161 -26.59 -2.94 15.33
CA HIS A 161 -26.68 -1.49 15.53
C HIS A 161 -27.46 -1.21 16.84
N PRO A 162 -26.99 -0.31 17.71
CA PRO A 162 -27.87 0.27 18.71
C PRO A 162 -29.01 0.93 17.93
N ALA A 163 -30.23 0.45 18.17
CA ALA A 163 -31.41 0.98 17.51
C ALA A 163 -31.44 2.50 17.67
N LEU A 164 -31.46 3.20 16.54
CA LEU A 164 -31.90 4.58 16.46
C LEU A 164 -33.22 4.69 17.25
N GLY A 165 -33.27 5.62 18.19
CA GLY A 165 -34.48 6.00 18.87
C GLY A 165 -35.53 6.43 17.85
N SER A 166 -36.61 5.65 17.75
CA SER A 166 -37.84 6.09 17.12
C SER A 166 -38.74 6.65 18.21
N GLY A 167 -38.78 7.97 18.33
CA GLY A 167 -39.83 8.65 19.06
C GLY A 167 -41.15 8.49 18.31
N THR A 168 -42.19 7.99 18.98
CA THR A 168 -43.58 8.23 18.59
C THR A 168 -44.42 8.51 19.82
N LEU A 169 -45.09 9.65 19.72
CA LEU A 169 -46.04 10.31 20.59
C LEU A 169 -47.32 9.48 20.87
N GLY A 170 -47.87 9.66 22.07
CA GLY A 170 -49.26 9.35 22.46
C GLY A 170 -49.37 8.17 23.44
N GLU A 171 -50.25 8.12 24.43
CA GLU A 171 -51.23 9.03 25.03
C GLU A 171 -51.78 8.27 26.27
N ARG A 172 -52.05 8.95 27.40
CA ARG A 172 -52.91 8.52 28.55
C ARG A 172 -52.54 7.20 29.27
N THR A 173 -52.68 7.00 30.58
CA THR A 173 -53.60 7.55 31.60
C THR A 173 -53.04 7.16 32.99
N GLN A 174 -53.35 7.97 34.02
CA GLN A 174 -53.59 7.66 35.45
C GLN A 174 -52.95 6.35 36.00
N GLY A 175 -52.05 6.39 36.97
CA GLY A 175 -52.27 6.89 38.32
C GLY A 175 -52.67 5.74 39.23
N GLU A 176 -51.83 5.37 40.19
CA GLU A 176 -52.26 4.97 41.55
C GLU A 176 -51.01 4.86 42.45
N THR A 177 -51.10 5.54 43.58
CA THR A 177 -50.27 5.45 44.78
C THR A 177 -50.53 4.13 45.51
N GLU A 178 -49.50 3.42 45.97
CA GLU A 178 -49.14 3.17 47.38
C GLU A 178 -47.91 2.24 47.45
#